data_AF-A0A9C7VY10-F1
#
_entry.id   AF-A0A9C7VY10-F1
#
_cell.length_a   1.000
_cell.length_b   1.000
_cell.length_c   1.000
_cell.angle_alpha   90.00
_cell.angle_beta   90.00
_cell.angle_gamma   90.00
#
_symmetry.space_group_name_H-M   'P 1'
#
loop_
_entity.id
_entity.type
_entity.pdbx_description
1 polymer ?
#
loop_
_entity_poly.entity_id
_entity_poly.type
_entity_poly.pdbx_seq_one_letter_code
_entity_poly.pdbx_strand_id
1 'polypeptide(L)'
;MNTRPRQKTLLDIQYRLREMLPDTLSDPCTLAIIDFGDQSQISNDKQIIVGTPALAGSDLLEVWRTDELPENGKLGDIHYRRTSTLIFGRIMVDNGNDSIE
;
A
#
# COMPACT_ATOMS: atom_id res chain seq x y z
N MET A 1 -19.98 -31.93 -9.45
CA MET A 1 -18.93 -31.18 -8.74
C MET A 1 -18.07 -30.47 -9.80
N ASN A 2 -18.17 -29.14 -9.91
CA ASN A 2 -17.33 -28.35 -10.81
C ASN A 2 -16.39 -27.50 -9.95
N THR A 3 -15.25 -28.07 -9.54
CA THR A 3 -14.17 -27.28 -8.95
C THR A 3 -13.36 -26.68 -10.10
N ARG A 4 -13.73 -25.47 -10.52
CA ARG A 4 -12.82 -24.67 -11.37
C ARG A 4 -11.55 -24.43 -10.56
N PRO A 5 -10.35 -24.67 -11.11
CA PRO A 5 -9.11 -24.29 -10.43
C PRO A 5 -9.16 -22.78 -10.21
N ARG A 6 -9.09 -22.33 -8.95
CA ARG A 6 -8.88 -20.91 -8.63
C ARG A 6 -7.62 -20.50 -9.37
N GLN A 7 -7.75 -19.60 -10.35
CA GLN A 7 -6.58 -18.90 -10.86
C GLN A 7 -5.92 -18.23 -9.65
N LYS A 8 -4.69 -18.63 -9.34
CA LYS A 8 -3.89 -18.03 -8.27
C LYS A 8 -3.53 -16.64 -8.75
N THR A 9 -4.27 -15.63 -8.30
CA THR A 9 -3.97 -14.24 -8.61
C THR A 9 -2.73 -13.84 -7.83
N LEU A 10 -1.66 -13.47 -8.56
CA LEU A 10 -0.38 -13.06 -7.97
C LEU A 10 -0.55 -11.82 -7.06
N LEU A 11 -1.51 -10.96 -7.41
CA LEU A 11 -1.89 -9.75 -6.68
C LEU A 11 -3.38 -9.83 -6.31
N ASP A 12 -3.69 -9.64 -5.04
CA ASP A 12 -5.03 -9.57 -4.47
C ASP A 12 -5.23 -8.17 -3.87
N ILE A 13 -6.14 -7.38 -4.44
CA ILE A 13 -6.45 -6.02 -3.99
C ILE A 13 -7.83 -6.03 -3.33
N GLN A 14 -7.90 -5.55 -2.09
CA GLN A 14 -9.12 -5.59 -1.30
C GLN A 14 -9.33 -4.26 -0.58
N TYR A 15 -10.58 -3.80 -0.55
CA TYR A 15 -10.99 -2.73 0.34
C TYR A 15 -11.38 -3.32 1.69
N ARG A 16 -10.71 -2.89 2.75
CA ARG A 16 -10.91 -3.37 4.14
C ARG A 16 -11.27 -2.21 5.05
N LEU A 17 -11.94 -2.51 6.15
CA LEU A 17 -12.23 -1.49 7.16
C LEU A 17 -10.95 -1.07 7.88
N ARG A 18 -10.82 0.21 8.24
CA ARG A 18 -9.65 0.79 8.90
C ARG A 18 -9.35 0.13 10.25
N GLU A 19 -10.35 -0.36 10.96
CA GLU A 19 -10.17 -1.13 12.19
C GLU A 19 -9.36 -2.42 11.99
N MET A 20 -9.29 -2.95 10.77
CA MET A 20 -8.49 -4.13 10.41
C MET A 20 -7.01 -3.77 10.15
N LEU A 21 -6.61 -2.51 10.31
CA LEU A 21 -5.23 -2.06 10.09
C LEU A 21 -4.19 -2.87 10.89
N PRO A 22 -4.37 -3.16 12.20
CA PRO A 22 -3.39 -3.93 12.97
C PRO A 22 -3.16 -5.33 12.39
N ASP A 23 -4.24 -6.02 12.03
CA ASP A 23 -4.17 -7.35 11.41
C ASP A 23 -3.48 -7.28 10.05
N THR A 24 -3.81 -6.27 9.24
CA THR A 24 -3.23 -6.07 7.91
C THR A 24 -1.73 -5.75 7.97
N LEU A 25 -1.31 -4.96 8.95
CA LEU A 25 0.11 -4.67 9.20
C LEU A 25 0.86 -5.91 9.68
N SER A 26 0.21 -6.77 10.46
CA SER A 26 0.80 -8.02 10.95
C SER A 26 0.98 -9.07 9.85
N ASP A 27 0.18 -9.01 8.78
CA ASP A 27 0.27 -9.97 7.67
C ASP A 27 1.62 -9.81 6.91
N PRO A 28 2.46 -10.86 6.89
CA PRO A 28 3.76 -10.83 6.21
C PRO A 28 3.61 -10.72 4.68
N CYS A 29 2.50 -11.16 4.12
CA CYS A 29 2.23 -11.17 2.69
C CYS A 29 1.55 -9.87 2.19
N THR A 30 1.38 -8.89 3.07
CA THR A 30 0.94 -7.54 2.68
C THR A 30 2.05 -6.87 1.87
N LEU A 31 1.73 -6.54 0.62
CA LEU A 31 2.58 -5.79 -0.30
C LEU A 31 2.47 -4.29 -0.05
N ALA A 32 1.24 -3.78 0.13
CA ALA A 32 0.98 -2.37 0.40
C ALA A 32 -0.33 -2.15 1.14
N ILE A 33 -0.42 -1.04 1.87
CA ILE A 33 -1.64 -0.49 2.46
C ILE A 33 -1.73 0.96 2.02
N ILE A 34 -2.80 1.30 1.31
CA ILE A 34 -3.14 2.67 0.96
C ILE A 34 -4.27 3.09 1.89
N ASP A 35 -3.98 4.08 2.71
CA ASP A 35 -4.91 4.69 3.64
C ASP A 35 -5.30 6.07 3.12
N PHE A 36 -6.56 6.46 3.26
CA PHE A 36 -7.09 7.70 2.69
C PHE A 36 -7.29 8.73 3.80
N GLY A 37 -6.52 9.82 3.73
CA GLY A 37 -6.53 10.90 4.72
C GLY A 37 -6.64 12.28 4.09
N ASP A 38 -6.60 13.31 4.93
CA ASP A 38 -6.62 14.71 4.49
C ASP A 38 -5.29 15.13 3.83
N GLN A 39 -4.18 14.56 4.32
CA GLN A 39 -2.84 14.87 3.86
C GLN A 39 -2.06 13.59 3.57
N SER A 40 -1.23 13.65 2.53
CA SER A 40 -0.34 12.54 2.20
C SER A 40 0.79 12.44 3.23
N GLN A 41 1.04 11.25 3.74
CA GLN A 41 2.17 10.98 4.63
C GLN A 41 2.64 9.54 4.52
N ILE A 42 3.92 9.31 4.76
CA ILE A 42 4.48 7.95 4.87
C ILE A 42 4.40 7.54 6.34
N SER A 43 3.71 6.43 6.64
CA SER A 43 3.51 5.98 8.02
C SER A 43 4.53 4.92 8.46
N ASN A 44 4.65 3.81 7.72
CA ASN A 44 5.58 2.71 8.00
C ASN A 44 6.03 2.07 6.68
N ASP A 45 6.73 0.93 6.64
CA ASP A 45 7.23 0.30 5.41
C ASP A 45 6.14 -0.24 4.46
N LYS A 46 4.97 -0.64 4.98
CA LYS A 46 3.83 -1.16 4.20
C LYS A 46 2.79 -0.10 3.85
N GLN A 47 2.65 0.92 4.68
CA GLN A 47 1.54 1.87 4.64
C GLN A 47 1.95 3.24 4.12
N ILE A 48 1.15 3.75 3.19
CA ILE A 48 1.13 5.16 2.78
C ILE A 48 -0.26 5.72 3.05
N ILE A 49 -0.32 6.93 3.59
CA ILE A 49 -1.55 7.71 3.65
C ILE A 49 -1.51 8.66 2.45
N VAL A 50 -2.57 8.64 1.66
CA VAL A 50 -2.73 9.49 0.48
C VAL A 50 -3.77 10.56 0.80
N GLY A 51 -3.40 11.82 0.60
CA GLY A 51 -4.28 12.98 0.74
C GLY A 51 -5.34 12.98 -0.35
N THR A 52 -6.49 12.37 -0.09
CA THR A 52 -7.66 12.35 -0.97
C THR A 52 -8.86 12.89 -0.21
N PRO A 53 -9.07 14.22 -0.17
CA PRO A 53 -10.15 14.83 0.62
C PRO A 53 -11.55 14.27 0.36
N ALA A 54 -11.82 13.78 -0.85
CA ALA A 54 -13.09 13.12 -1.19
C ALA A 54 -13.30 11.75 -0.51
N LEU A 55 -12.21 11.12 -0.06
CA LEU A 55 -12.19 9.85 0.67
C LEU A 55 -11.63 10.01 2.09
N ALA A 56 -11.29 11.24 2.49
CA ALA A 56 -10.82 11.55 3.82
C ALA A 56 -11.95 11.30 4.83
N GLY A 57 -11.61 10.62 5.93
CA GLY A 57 -12.61 10.12 6.88
C GLY A 57 -13.35 8.87 6.42
N SER A 58 -13.02 8.29 5.26
CA SER A 58 -13.47 6.93 4.96
C SER A 58 -12.82 5.95 5.94
N ASP A 59 -13.61 4.97 6.38
CA ASP A 59 -13.12 3.84 7.16
C ASP A 59 -12.53 2.76 6.25
N LEU A 60 -12.05 3.12 5.05
CA LEU A 60 -11.55 2.16 4.07
C LEU A 60 -10.04 2.24 3.92
N LEU A 61 -9.43 1.07 3.79
CA LEU A 61 -8.05 0.84 3.36
C LEU A 61 -8.08 0.08 2.06
N GLU A 62 -7.25 0.46 1.10
CA GLU A 62 -6.94 -0.39 -0.04
C GLU A 62 -5.71 -1.23 0.30
N VAL A 63 -5.89 -2.54 0.38
CA VAL A 63 -4.87 -3.49 0.83
C VAL A 63 -4.45 -4.35 -0.35
N TRP A 64 -3.15 -4.34 -0.65
CA TRP A 64 -2.54 -5.11 -1.72
C TRP A 64 -1.79 -6.28 -1.10
N ARG A 65 -2.16 -7.51 -1.46
CA ARG A 65 -1.58 -8.75 -0.95
C ARG A 65 -1.02 -9.59 -2.08
N THR A 66 -0.05 -10.41 -1.72
CA THR A 66 0.59 -11.37 -2.62
C THR A 66 0.70 -12.72 -1.92
N ASP A 67 1.16 -13.75 -2.62
CA ASP A 67 1.39 -15.09 -2.10
C ASP A 67 2.87 -15.35 -1.71
N GLU A 68 3.76 -14.37 -1.96
CA GLU A 68 5.17 -14.41 -1.62
C GLU A 68 5.50 -13.39 -0.51
N LEU A 69 6.55 -13.64 0.27
CA LEU A 69 7.04 -12.67 1.26
C LEU A 69 7.74 -11.51 0.53
N PRO A 70 7.26 -10.27 0.62
CA PRO A 70 7.91 -9.14 -0.06
C PRO A 70 9.18 -8.70 0.67
N GLU A 71 10.22 -8.39 -0.09
CA GLU A 71 11.44 -7.72 0.36
C GLU A 71 11.26 -6.21 0.30
N ASN A 72 11.78 -5.50 1.31
CA ASN A 72 11.86 -4.03 1.31
C ASN A 72 13.10 -3.56 0.51
N GLY A 73 12.98 -2.42 -0.17
CA GLY A 73 14.12 -1.76 -0.80
C GLY A 73 13.89 -0.25 -0.99
N LYS A 74 14.95 0.43 -1.43
CA LYS A 74 14.95 1.87 -1.70
C LYS A 74 15.80 2.17 -2.93
N LEU A 75 15.27 2.99 -3.84
CA LEU A 75 15.98 3.50 -5.02
C LEU A 75 15.71 5.00 -5.15
N GLY A 76 16.71 5.82 -4.85
CA GLY A 76 16.52 7.26 -4.69
C GLY A 76 15.47 7.53 -3.60
N ASP A 77 14.44 8.30 -3.93
CA ASP A 77 13.33 8.61 -3.02
C ASP A 77 12.19 7.58 -3.08
N ILE A 78 12.28 6.60 -3.97
CA ILE A 78 11.29 5.53 -4.09
C ILE A 78 11.60 4.46 -3.05
N HIS A 79 10.72 4.32 -2.06
CA HIS A 79 10.69 3.14 -1.20
C HIS A 79 9.82 2.08 -1.89
N TYR A 80 10.24 0.83 -1.89
CA TYR A 80 9.46 -0.23 -2.52
C TYR A 80 9.43 -1.52 -1.71
N ARG A 81 8.39 -2.30 -1.96
CA ARG A 81 8.23 -3.69 -1.53
C ARG A 81 8.09 -4.55 -2.77
N ARG A 82 8.85 -5.64 -2.88
CA ARG A 82 8.86 -6.47 -4.08
C ARG A 82 8.89 -7.96 -3.78
N THR A 83 8.35 -8.75 -4.69
CA THR A 83 8.52 -10.20 -4.76
C THR A 83 9.34 -10.54 -6.00
N SER A 84 9.38 -11.82 -6.40
CA SER A 84 10.00 -12.22 -7.68
C SER A 84 9.25 -11.70 -8.91
N THR A 85 7.96 -11.37 -8.77
CA THR A 85 7.06 -11.04 -9.90
C THR A 85 6.33 -9.71 -9.76
N LEU A 86 6.26 -9.13 -8.56
CA LEU A 86 5.54 -7.89 -8.28
C LEU A 86 6.44 -6.86 -7.59
N ILE A 87 6.16 -5.58 -7.84
CA ILE A 87 6.75 -4.47 -7.10
C ILE A 87 5.68 -3.42 -6.82
N PHE A 88 5.60 -2.99 -5.58
CA PHE A 88 4.90 -1.79 -5.17
C PHE A 88 5.93 -0.74 -4.78
N GLY A 89 5.92 0.40 -5.47
CA GLY A 89 6.77 1.54 -5.17
C GLY A 89 5.92 2.68 -4.63
N ARG A 90 6.48 3.42 -3.68
CA ARG A 90 5.92 4.66 -3.16
C ARG A 90 6.98 5.74 -3.15
N ILE A 91 6.54 6.95 -3.46
CA ILE A 91 7.34 8.16 -3.46
C ILE A 91 6.47 9.28 -2.91
N MET A 92 7.02 10.06 -1.98
CA MET A 92 6.45 11.33 -1.58
C MET A 92 7.25 12.40 -2.29
N VAL A 93 6.57 13.29 -3.00
CA VAL A 93 7.20 14.45 -3.62
C VAL A 93 6.70 15.65 -2.85
N ASP A 94 7.61 16.36 -2.20
CA ASP A 94 7.25 17.58 -1.51
C ASP A 94 6.82 18.62 -2.56
N ASN A 95 5.70 19.29 -2.31
CA ASN A 95 5.32 20.49 -3.03
C ASN A 95 6.27 21.60 -2.57
N GLY A 96 7.50 21.59 -3.08
CA GLY A 96 8.50 22.58 -2.73
C GLY A 96 7.94 23.99 -2.90
N ASN A 97 7.68 24.67 -1.79
CA ASN A 97 7.91 26.10 -1.71
C ASN A 97 9.40 26.27 -1.37
N ASP A 98 10.27 25.79 -2.24
CA ASP A 98 11.60 26.35 -2.31
C ASP A 98 11.37 27.76 -2.87
N SER A 99 11.25 28.71 -1.95
CA SER A 99 11.35 30.13 -2.26
C SER A 99 12.61 30.32 -3.08
N ILE A 100 12.43 30.69 -4.35
CA ILE A 100 13.48 31.30 -5.15
C ILE A 100 13.76 32.65 -4.45
N GLU A 101 14.73 32.65 -3.54
CA GLU A 101 15.47 33.86 -3.16
C GLU A 101 16.76 33.93 -3.99
#